data_AF-A0A447TIA6-F1
#
_entry.id   AF-A0A447TIA6-F1
#
_cell.length_a   1.000
_cell.length_b   1.000
_cell.length_c   1.000
_cell.angle_alpha   90.00
_cell.angle_beta   90.00
_cell.angle_gamma   90.00
#
_symmetry.space_group_name_H-M   'P 1'
#
loop_
_entity.id
_entity.type
_entity.pdbx_description
1 polymer ?
#
loop_
_entity_poly.entity_id
_entity_poly.type
_entity_poly.pdbx_seq_one_letter_code
_entity_poly.pdbx_strand_id
1 'polypeptide(L)'
;MADKQTPGLLELDTVSFDAELPFLAQALEGDYSPRLQRETRLALRVLAAPGETPDDSNPVLLRLEAKLDLALEVSLLERHPERPPCTPCRLGLNAIAWQDSQAWAPGQPLLLSLYPNPDSALSLCLYGRVLECRHRAAKRIC
;
A
#
# COMPACT_ATOMS: atom_id res chain seq x y z
N MET A 1 8.70 4.47 18.99
CA MET A 1 7.28 4.85 18.89
C MET A 1 6.47 3.61 19.24
N ALA A 2 5.60 3.68 20.25
CA ALA A 2 4.86 2.51 20.72
C ALA A 2 3.91 2.02 19.63
N ASP A 3 4.05 0.75 19.26
CA ASP A 3 3.22 0.02 18.31
C ASP A 3 1.80 -0.06 18.88
N LYS A 4 0.93 0.88 18.50
CA LYS A 4 -0.47 0.87 18.89
C LYS A 4 -1.16 -0.18 18.04
N GLN A 5 -1.26 -1.40 18.57
CA GLN A 5 -2.06 -2.44 17.95
C GLN A 5 -3.49 -1.92 17.71
N THR A 6 -3.91 -1.90 16.45
CA THR A 6 -5.24 -1.50 16.00
C THR A 6 -6.23 -2.58 16.42
N PRO A 7 -7.14 -2.28 17.37
CA PRO A 7 -8.00 -3.31 17.96
C PRO A 7 -8.98 -3.85 16.91
N GLY A 8 -8.88 -5.16 16.63
CA GLY A 8 -9.82 -5.90 15.79
C GLY A 8 -9.30 -6.28 14.40
N LEU A 9 -8.03 -5.98 14.06
CA LEU A 9 -7.36 -6.60 12.93
C LEU A 9 -6.87 -8.01 13.29
N LEU A 10 -6.77 -8.87 12.29
CA LEU A 10 -6.22 -10.22 12.47
C LEU A 10 -4.71 -10.12 12.74
N GLU A 11 -4.24 -10.99 13.64
CA GLU A 11 -2.80 -11.21 13.84
C GLU A 11 -2.19 -11.87 12.59
N LEU A 12 -0.93 -11.53 12.31
CA LEU A 12 -0.17 -12.09 11.19
C LEU A 12 0.99 -12.94 11.74
N ASP A 13 1.36 -13.99 11.02
CA ASP A 13 2.43 -14.92 11.43
C ASP A 13 3.85 -14.34 11.26
N THR A 14 3.98 -13.14 10.69
CA THR A 14 5.26 -12.46 10.45
C THR A 14 5.34 -11.17 11.25
N VAL A 15 6.56 -10.61 11.35
CA VAL A 15 6.73 -9.22 11.80
C VAL A 15 5.79 -8.32 11.01
N SER A 16 4.98 -7.56 11.73
CA SER A 16 3.95 -6.71 11.16
C SER A 16 3.88 -5.38 11.87
N PHE A 17 3.36 -4.37 11.19
CA PHE A 17 3.13 -3.04 11.73
C PHE A 17 1.72 -2.58 11.37
N ASP A 18 1.12 -1.81 12.28
CA ASP A 18 -0.19 -1.21 12.05
C ASP A 18 -0.05 0.18 11.45
N ALA A 19 -0.87 0.45 10.43
CA ALA A 19 -0.87 1.70 9.70
C ALA A 19 -2.27 2.04 9.21
N GLU A 20 -2.58 3.33 9.13
CA GLU A 20 -3.73 3.84 8.38
C GLU A 20 -3.20 4.41 7.06
N LEU A 21 -3.53 3.74 5.96
CA LEU A 21 -3.04 4.11 4.62
C LEU A 21 -4.15 4.00 3.58
N PRO A 22 -4.09 4.78 2.48
CA PRO A 22 -5.01 4.60 1.37
C PRO A 22 -4.85 3.19 0.81
N PHE A 23 -5.89 2.39 1.00
CA PHE A 23 -5.90 0.96 0.70
C PHE A 23 -7.20 0.61 0.00
N LEU A 24 -7.11 -0.25 -1.02
CA LEU A 24 -8.27 -0.75 -1.72
C LEU A 24 -8.07 -2.23 -2.08
N ALA A 25 -8.99 -3.07 -1.66
CA ALA A 25 -9.08 -4.45 -2.09
C ALA A 25 -10.19 -4.60 -3.13
N GLN A 26 -9.90 -5.25 -4.25
CA GLN A 26 -10.87 -5.56 -5.29
C GLN A 26 -10.77 -7.03 -5.67
N ALA A 27 -11.89 -7.63 -6.07
CA ALA A 27 -11.86 -8.94 -6.70
C ALA A 27 -11.02 -8.86 -7.98
N LEU A 28 -10.07 -9.78 -8.14
CA LEU A 28 -9.29 -9.84 -9.37
C LEU A 28 -10.12 -10.53 -10.45
N GLU A 29 -10.51 -9.78 -11.48
CA GLU A 29 -11.13 -10.32 -12.69
C GLU A 29 -10.02 -10.75 -13.67
N GLY A 30 -9.90 -12.07 -13.87
CA GLY A 30 -8.88 -12.65 -14.74
C GLY A 30 -7.50 -12.79 -14.08
N ASP A 31 -6.45 -12.66 -14.88
CA ASP A 31 -5.07 -12.88 -14.44
C ASP A 31 -4.37 -11.60 -13.99
N TYR A 32 -3.47 -11.73 -13.03
CA TYR A 32 -2.59 -10.64 -12.63
C TYR A 32 -1.57 -10.35 -13.74
N SER A 33 -1.70 -9.19 -14.39
CA SER A 33 -0.90 -8.92 -15.59
C SER A 33 0.60 -8.80 -15.29
N PRO A 34 1.48 -9.33 -16.17
CA PRO A 34 2.94 -9.15 -16.04
C PRO A 34 3.38 -7.68 -16.03
N ARG A 35 2.58 -6.81 -16.66
CA ARG A 35 2.79 -5.36 -16.64
C ARG A 35 2.63 -4.78 -15.23
N LEU A 36 1.53 -5.10 -14.54
CA LEU A 36 1.30 -4.66 -13.16
C LEU A 36 2.37 -5.19 -12.21
N GLN A 37 2.81 -6.44 -12.40
CA GLN A 37 3.91 -7.01 -11.63
C GLN A 37 5.21 -6.22 -11.82
N ARG A 38 5.53 -5.87 -13.06
CA ARG A 38 6.73 -5.07 -13.39
C ARG A 38 6.64 -3.67 -12.79
N GLU A 39 5.51 -3.00 -12.94
CA GLU A 39 5.27 -1.65 -12.42
C GLU A 39 5.39 -1.64 -10.89
N THR A 40 4.74 -2.58 -10.21
CA THR A 40 4.82 -2.71 -8.74
C THR A 40 6.24 -2.97 -8.25
N ARG A 41 7.01 -3.82 -8.95
CA ARG A 41 8.42 -4.07 -8.61
C ARG A 41 9.29 -2.82 -8.79
N LEU A 42 9.01 -1.98 -9.79
CA LEU A 42 9.73 -0.73 -9.99
C LEU A 42 9.37 0.29 -8.90
N ALA A 43 8.08 0.41 -8.56
CA ALA A 43 7.61 1.27 -7.47
C ALA A 43 8.27 0.90 -6.13
N LEU A 44 8.33 -0.40 -5.80
CA LEU A 44 9.03 -0.89 -4.61
C LEU A 44 10.51 -0.51 -4.58
N ARG A 45 11.19 -0.52 -5.73
CA ARG A 45 12.61 -0.11 -5.81
C ARG A 45 12.79 1.38 -5.57
N VAL A 46 11.87 2.20 -6.05
CA VAL A 46 11.87 3.65 -5.78
C VAL A 46 11.63 3.91 -4.31
N LEU A 47 10.63 3.25 -3.71
CA LEU A 47 10.31 3.39 -2.27
C LEU A 47 11.42 2.87 -1.35
N ALA A 48 12.18 1.88 -1.80
CA ALA A 48 13.32 1.34 -1.06
C ALA A 48 14.63 2.09 -1.33
N ALA A 49 14.64 3.06 -2.25
CA ALA A 49 15.83 3.84 -2.53
C ALA A 49 16.18 4.71 -1.31
N PRO A 50 17.48 4.86 -0.96
CA PRO A 50 17.88 5.72 0.13
C PRO A 50 17.49 7.17 -0.17
N GLY A 51 16.76 7.80 0.75
CA GLY A 51 16.27 9.18 0.61
C GLY A 51 17.26 10.27 1.02
N GLU A 52 18.45 9.90 1.52
CA GLU A 52 19.48 10.86 1.94
C GLU A 52 20.32 11.26 0.72
N THR A 53 20.17 12.52 0.29
CA THR A 53 21.10 13.15 -0.63
C THR A 53 22.35 13.57 0.16
N PRO A 54 23.57 13.17 -0.24
CA PRO A 54 24.79 13.58 0.45
C PRO A 54 24.94 15.11 0.45
N ASP A 55 25.44 15.69 1.54
CA ASP A 55 25.64 17.14 1.70
C ASP A 55 26.52 17.78 0.60
N ASP A 56 27.40 16.99 -0.04
CA ASP A 56 28.30 17.44 -1.13
C ASP A 56 27.71 17.26 -2.55
N SER A 57 26.39 17.10 -2.66
CA SER A 57 25.74 16.89 -3.96
C SER A 57 25.81 18.14 -4.86
N ASN A 58 26.19 17.95 -6.12
CA ASN A 58 26.27 19.03 -7.11
C ASN A 58 24.89 19.72 -7.26
N PRO A 59 24.79 21.06 -7.11
CA PRO A 59 23.51 21.77 -7.13
C PRO A 59 22.76 21.65 -8.47
N VAL A 60 23.45 21.35 -9.57
CA VAL A 60 22.81 21.07 -10.86
C VAL A 60 22.11 19.71 -10.84
N LEU A 61 22.73 18.69 -10.24
CA LEU A 61 22.14 17.36 -10.10
C LEU A 61 20.92 17.39 -9.19
N LEU A 62 21.00 18.09 -8.05
CA LEU A 62 19.85 18.29 -7.15
C LEU A 62 18.66 18.94 -7.87
N ARG A 63 18.91 19.95 -8.71
CA ARG A 63 17.85 20.59 -9.52
C ARG A 63 17.29 19.67 -10.60
N LEU A 64 18.09 18.77 -11.16
CA LEU A 64 17.62 17.80 -12.14
C LEU A 64 16.75 16.73 -11.47
N GLU A 65 17.17 16.21 -10.32
CA GLU A 65 16.40 15.29 -9.49
C GLU A 65 15.04 15.87 -9.11
N ALA A 66 15.01 17.09 -8.55
CA ALA A 66 13.76 17.76 -8.22
C ALA A 66 12.80 17.95 -9.42
N LYS A 67 13.34 18.15 -10.63
CA LYS A 67 12.51 18.23 -11.86
C LYS A 67 11.98 16.86 -12.28
N LEU A 68 12.78 15.82 -12.12
CA LEU A 68 12.37 14.44 -12.42
C LEU A 68 11.28 14.00 -11.43
N ASP A 69 11.44 14.29 -10.15
CA ASP A 69 10.45 14.00 -9.11
C ASP A 69 9.13 14.71 -9.41
N LEU A 70 9.17 16.01 -9.70
CA LEU A 70 7.96 16.76 -10.05
C LEU A 70 7.27 16.19 -11.29
N ALA A 71 8.02 15.89 -12.36
CA ALA A 71 7.47 15.31 -13.58
C ALA A 71 6.85 13.93 -13.34
N LEU A 72 7.48 13.11 -12.48
CA LEU A 72 6.97 11.81 -12.07
C LEU A 72 5.65 11.97 -11.31
N GLU A 73 5.59 12.83 -10.30
CA GLU A 73 4.39 13.04 -9.50
C GLU A 73 3.22 13.56 -10.33
N VAL A 74 3.45 14.53 -11.22
CA VAL A 74 2.41 15.01 -12.16
C VAL A 74 1.89 13.86 -13.01
N SER A 75 2.79 13.04 -13.58
CA SER A 75 2.41 11.90 -14.42
C SER A 75 1.64 10.82 -13.65
N LEU A 76 1.97 10.60 -12.38
CA LEU A 76 1.28 9.64 -11.51
C LEU A 76 -0.12 10.13 -11.13
N LEU A 77 -0.26 11.41 -10.79
CA LEU A 77 -1.54 12.04 -10.48
C LEU A 77 -2.50 12.03 -11.66
N GLU A 78 -2.01 12.23 -12.88
CA GLU A 78 -2.83 12.12 -14.10
C GLU A 78 -3.39 10.70 -14.31
N ARG A 79 -2.62 9.67 -13.94
CA ARG A 79 -3.01 8.26 -14.12
C ARG A 79 -3.89 7.74 -13.00
N HIS A 80 -3.68 8.23 -11.79
CA HIS A 80 -4.38 7.82 -10.57
C HIS A 80 -4.95 9.06 -9.87
N PRO A 81 -5.96 9.72 -10.47
CA PRO A 81 -6.49 10.98 -9.96
C PRO A 81 -7.20 10.83 -8.61
N GLU A 82 -7.74 9.64 -8.33
CA GLU A 82 -8.46 9.35 -7.10
C GLU A 82 -7.64 8.40 -6.24
N ARG A 83 -7.45 8.78 -4.97
CA ARG A 83 -6.90 7.90 -3.94
C ARG A 83 -8.04 7.27 -3.14
N PRO A 84 -7.94 5.98 -2.78
CA PRO A 84 -8.91 5.35 -1.91
C PRO A 84 -8.90 5.98 -0.51
N PRO A 85 -9.96 5.78 0.29
CA PRO A 85 -9.95 6.22 1.69
C PRO A 85 -8.86 5.50 2.49
N CYS A 86 -8.36 6.17 3.53
CA CYS A 86 -7.47 5.54 4.49
C CYS A 86 -8.20 4.42 5.21
N THR A 87 -7.61 3.22 5.18
CA THR A 87 -8.12 2.05 5.87
C THR A 87 -7.10 1.61 6.93
N PRO A 88 -7.55 1.26 8.15
CA PRO A 88 -6.67 0.63 9.13
C PRO A 88 -6.23 -0.75 8.62
N CYS A 89 -4.92 -0.92 8.49
CA CYS A 89 -4.29 -2.13 7.99
C CYS A 89 -3.16 -2.57 8.92
N ARG A 90 -2.96 -3.89 8.98
CA ARG A 90 -1.77 -4.53 9.54
C ARG A 90 -0.98 -5.10 8.39
N LEU A 91 0.23 -4.60 8.20
CA LEU A 91 1.10 -4.97 7.09
C LEU A 91 2.18 -5.91 7.61
N GLY A 92 2.15 -7.16 7.15
CA GLY A 92 3.23 -8.14 7.32
C GLY A 92 4.06 -8.29 6.05
N LEU A 93 5.09 -9.13 6.09
CA LEU A 93 5.96 -9.35 4.94
C LEU A 93 5.24 -10.03 3.76
N ASN A 94 4.31 -10.94 4.07
CA ASN A 94 3.63 -11.79 3.09
C ASN A 94 2.09 -11.74 3.20
N ALA A 95 1.56 -10.95 4.14
CA ALA A 95 0.12 -10.89 4.42
C ALA A 95 -0.28 -9.47 4.84
N ILE A 96 -1.53 -9.13 4.58
CA ILE A 96 -2.15 -7.87 4.97
C ILE A 96 -3.47 -8.21 5.64
N ALA A 97 -3.73 -7.64 6.81
CA ALA A 97 -5.05 -7.66 7.43
C ALA A 97 -5.65 -6.26 7.35
N TRP A 98 -6.92 -6.14 6.98
CA TRP A 98 -7.63 -4.86 6.89
C TRP A 98 -9.08 -5.02 7.37
N GLN A 99 -9.76 -3.91 7.59
CA GLN A 99 -11.19 -3.88 7.84
C GLN A 99 -11.94 -3.51 6.56
N ASP A 100 -13.03 -4.21 6.31
CA ASP A 100 -13.90 -3.96 5.18
C ASP A 100 -15.36 -4.11 5.60
N SER A 101 -16.24 -3.41 4.88
CA SER A 101 -17.69 -3.57 4.99
C SER A 101 -18.18 -4.83 4.26
N GLN A 102 -17.46 -5.27 3.24
CA GLN A 102 -17.77 -6.49 2.50
C GLN A 102 -17.15 -7.73 3.17
N ALA A 103 -17.89 -8.83 3.18
CA ALA A 103 -17.34 -10.14 3.53
C ALA A 103 -16.64 -10.75 2.30
N TRP A 104 -15.41 -11.22 2.50
CA TRP A 104 -14.58 -11.82 1.46
C TRP A 104 -14.54 -13.35 1.61
N ALA A 105 -14.61 -14.09 0.50
CA ALA A 105 -14.57 -15.54 0.54
C ALA A 105 -13.12 -16.05 0.62
N PRO A 106 -12.79 -17.02 1.50
CA PRO A 106 -11.46 -17.65 1.52
C PRO A 106 -11.07 -18.20 0.14
N GLY A 107 -9.82 -17.99 -0.26
CA GLY A 107 -9.29 -18.36 -1.56
C GLY A 107 -9.62 -17.38 -2.70
N GLN A 108 -10.50 -16.40 -2.49
CA GLN A 108 -10.85 -15.41 -3.51
C GLN A 108 -9.61 -14.60 -3.91
N PRO A 109 -9.29 -14.50 -5.22
CA PRO A 109 -8.17 -13.72 -5.70
C PRO A 109 -8.49 -12.23 -5.64
N LEU A 110 -7.52 -11.44 -5.18
CA LEU A 110 -7.65 -10.00 -5.01
C LEU A 110 -6.55 -9.25 -5.74
N LEU A 111 -6.91 -8.07 -6.24
CA LEU A 111 -5.98 -6.99 -6.54
C LEU A 111 -6.02 -6.00 -5.37
N LEU A 112 -4.87 -5.77 -4.75
CA LEU A 112 -4.69 -4.85 -3.64
C LEU A 112 -3.94 -3.62 -4.12
N SER A 113 -4.51 -2.44 -3.92
CA SER A 113 -3.87 -1.16 -4.21
C SER A 113 -3.49 -0.48 -2.91
N LEU A 114 -2.20 -0.20 -2.72
CA LEU A 114 -1.66 0.45 -1.53
C LEU A 114 -0.91 1.73 -1.92
N TYR A 115 -1.08 2.79 -1.14
CA TYR A 115 -0.36 4.05 -1.28
C TYR A 115 0.49 4.27 -0.03
N PRO A 116 1.74 3.75 0.00
CA PRO A 116 2.55 3.71 1.21
C PRO A 116 3.17 5.07 1.58
N ASN A 117 3.25 6.00 0.63
CA ASN A 117 3.78 7.35 0.86
C ASN A 117 2.64 8.37 0.77
N PRO A 118 2.31 9.11 1.85
CA PRO A 118 1.25 10.12 1.82
C PRO A 118 1.56 11.27 0.84
N ASP A 119 2.82 11.57 0.60
CA ASP A 119 3.26 12.72 -0.21
C ASP A 119 3.41 12.38 -1.70
N SER A 120 3.25 11.11 -2.09
CA SER A 120 3.43 10.64 -3.47
C SER A 120 2.21 9.92 -4.00
N ALA A 121 1.89 10.12 -5.28
CA ALA A 121 0.84 9.36 -5.98
C ALA A 121 1.27 7.94 -6.37
N LEU A 122 2.50 7.53 -6.01
CA LEU A 122 3.03 6.20 -6.28
C LEU A 122 2.25 5.12 -5.51
N SER A 123 1.72 4.15 -6.24
CA SER A 123 0.96 3.03 -5.70
C SER A 123 1.63 1.68 -5.93
N LEU A 124 1.27 0.73 -5.07
CA LEU A 124 1.65 -0.68 -5.20
C LEU A 124 0.39 -1.47 -5.54
N CYS A 125 0.44 -2.22 -6.65
CA CYS A 125 -0.66 -3.09 -7.09
C CYS A 125 -0.28 -4.55 -6.85
N LEU A 126 -0.63 -5.08 -5.69
CA LEU A 126 -0.26 -6.43 -5.26
C LEU A 126 -1.35 -7.44 -5.60
N TYR A 127 -0.92 -8.63 -6.00
CA TYR A 127 -1.79 -9.80 -6.07
C TYR A 127 -1.86 -10.48 -4.72
N GLY A 128 -3.07 -10.87 -4.30
CA GLY A 128 -3.28 -11.63 -3.07
C GLY A 128 -4.42 -12.63 -3.18
N ARG A 129 -4.58 -13.45 -2.14
CA ARG A 129 -5.77 -14.27 -1.93
C ARG A 129 -6.24 -14.10 -0.50
N VAL A 130 -7.56 -14.12 -0.32
CA VAL A 130 -8.16 -14.09 1.02
C VAL A 130 -7.79 -15.37 1.74
N LEU A 131 -7.12 -15.25 2.88
CA LEU A 131 -6.81 -16.41 3.73
C LEU A 131 -7.96 -16.71 4.68
N GLU A 132 -8.47 -15.67 5.35
CA GLU A 132 -9.55 -15.74 6.32
C GLU A 132 -10.32 -14.43 6.33
N CYS A 133 -11.63 -14.50 6.58
CA CYS A 133 -12.48 -13.35 6.83
C CYS A 133 -13.24 -13.58 8.14
N ARG A 134 -13.08 -12.69 9.12
CA ARG A 134 -13.81 -12.75 10.39
C ARG A 134 -14.76 -11.57 10.49
N HIS A 135 -15.97 -11.83 11.00
CA HIS A 135 -16.90 -10.77 11.30
C HIS A 135 -16.51 -10.10 12.62
N ARG A 136 -16.46 -8.76 12.63
CA ARG A 136 -16.21 -8.02 13.86
C ARG A 136 -17.48 -8.08 14.71
N ALA A 137 -17.46 -8.86 15.79
CA ALA A 137 -18.54 -8.82 16.76
C ALA A 137 -18.64 -7.39 17.31
N ALA A 138 -19.78 -6.73 17.09
CA ALA A 138 -20.03 -5.41 17.65
C ALA A 138 -19.83 -5.47 19.17
N LYS A 139 -18.94 -4.63 19.70
CA LYS A 139 -18.83 -4.44 21.15
C LYS A 139 -20.21 -4.03 21.64
N ARG A 140 -20.88 -4.89 22.41
CA ARG A 140 -22.04 -4.51 23.22
C ARG A 140 -21.53 -3.48 24.22
N ILE A 141 -21.86 -2.21 23.98
CA ILE A 141 -21.71 -1.15 24.96
C ILE A 141 -22.88 -1.34 25.92
N CYS A 142 -22.58 -1.75 27.15
CA CYS A 142 -23.49 -1.63 28.30
C CYS A 142 -23.12 -0.36 29.05
#